data_AF-X1BB28-F1
#
_entry.id   AF-X1BB28-F1
#
_cell.length_a   1.000
_cell.length_b   1.000
_cell.length_c   1.000
_cell.angle_alpha   90.00
_cell.angle_beta   90.00
_cell.angle_gamma   90.00
#
_symmetry.space_group_name_H-M   'P 1'
#
loop_
_entity.id
_entity.type
_entity.pdbx_description
1 polymer ?
#
loop_
_entity_poly.entity_id
_entity_poly.type
_entity_poly.pdbx_seq_one_letter_code
_entity_poly.pdbx_strand_id
1 'polypeptide(L)' 'MKSLAVRILQFAVLSFSTMLFALTGQAHSASPKIGLTKVAENVYSFKYFIHRNMIVISDEGVILTDPMNAKAAKMMLA' A
#
# COMPACT_ATOMS: atom_id res chain seq x y z
N MET A 1 -38.55 -27.07 -26.61
CA MET A 1 -37.17 -26.63 -26.90
C MET A 1 -36.81 -25.25 -26.36
N LYS A 2 -37.74 -24.28 -26.29
CA LYS A 2 -37.48 -22.93 -25.77
C LYS A 2 -37.03 -22.87 -24.29
N SER A 3 -37.45 -23.81 -23.45
CA SER A 3 -37.13 -23.81 -22.02
C SER A 3 -35.68 -24.18 -21.69
N LEU A 4 -35.01 -24.97 -22.54
CA LEU A 4 -33.64 -25.40 -22.30
C LEU A 4 -32.65 -24.27 -22.62
N ALA A 5 -32.85 -23.57 -23.75
CA ALA A 5 -32.03 -22.43 -24.16
C ALA A 5 -32.11 -21.27 -23.15
N VAL A 6 -33.30 -20.98 -22.60
CA VAL A 6 -33.49 -19.94 -21.58
C VAL A 6 -32.76 -20.28 -20.28
N ARG A 7 -32.78 -21.56 -19.85
CA ARG A 7 -32.05 -22.00 -18.66
C ARG A 7 -30.54 -21.88 -18.85
N ILE A 8 -30.01 -22.28 -20.01
CA ILE A 8 -28.58 -22.15 -20.33
C ILE A 8 -28.15 -20.68 -20.28
N LEU A 9 -28.95 -19.77 -20.85
CA LEU A 9 -28.67 -18.34 -20.84
C LEU A 9 -28.70 -17.75 -19.41
N GLN A 10 -29.66 -18.17 -18.58
CA GLN A 10 -29.74 -17.74 -17.18
C GLN A 10 -28.53 -18.20 -16.36
N PHE A 11 -28.08 -19.44 -16.55
CA PHE A 11 -26.86 -19.95 -15.90
C PHE A 11 -25.62 -19.18 -16.35
N ALA A 12 -25.51 -18.85 -17.65
CA ALA A 12 -24.40 -18.07 -18.18
C ALA A 12 -24.35 -16.65 -17.61
N VAL A 13 -25.50 -15.98 -17.50
CA VAL A 13 -25.58 -14.62 -16.91
C VAL A 13 -25.26 -14.63 -15.43
N LEU A 14 -25.74 -15.64 -14.69
CA LEU A 14 -25.49 -15.75 -13.26
C LEU A 14 -24.01 -16.02 -12.97
N SER A 15 -23.38 -16.91 -13.73
CA SER A 15 -21.95 -17.22 -13.61
C SER A 15 -21.04 -16.07 -14.06
N PHE A 16 -21.44 -15.31 -15.08
CA PHE A 16 -20.72 -14.09 -15.44
C PHE A 16 -20.82 -13.01 -14.35
N SER A 17 -21.99 -12.87 -13.73
CA SER A 17 -22.22 -11.91 -12.65
C SER A 17 -21.39 -12.24 -11.41
N THR A 18 -21.32 -13.52 -11.00
CA THR A 18 -20.47 -13.92 -9.86
C THR A 18 -18.98 -13.70 -10.14
N MET A 19 -18.54 -13.89 -11.38
CA MET A 19 -17.16 -13.62 -11.79
C MET A 19 -16.84 -12.12 -11.69
N LEU A 20 -17.75 -11.24 -12.12
CA LEU A 20 -17.54 -9.79 -12.09
C LEU A 20 -17.41 -9.25 -10.65
N PHE A 21 -18.19 -9.76 -9.71
CA PHE A 21 -18.08 -9.41 -8.28
C PHE A 21 -16.80 -9.93 -7.62
N ALA A 22 -16.23 -11.04 -8.10
CA ALA A 22 -14.97 -11.57 -7.59
C ALA A 22 -13.75 -10.71 -7.98
N LEU A 23 -13.81 -9.99 -9.11
CA LEU A 23 -12.72 -9.10 -9.55
C LEU A 23 -12.65 -7.77 -8.79
N THR A 24 -13.75 -7.27 -8.23
CA THR A 24 -13.77 -5.98 -7.51
C THR A 24 -13.19 -6.04 -6.10
N GLY A 25 -12.91 -7.24 -5.57
CA GLY A 25 -12.46 -7.43 -4.19
C GLY A 25 -10.95 -7.32 -3.96
N GLN A 26 -10.13 -7.14 -4.99
CA GLN A 26 -8.66 -7.13 -4.86
C GLN A 26 -8.06 -5.72 -4.99
N ALA A 27 -8.53 -4.78 -4.17
CA ALA A 27 -7.70 -3.63 -3.82
C ALA A 27 -6.65 -4.10 -2.80
N HIS A 28 -5.56 -4.69 -3.29
CA HIS A 28 -4.41 -5.03 -2.44
C HIS A 28 -3.76 -3.71 -2.00
N SER A 29 -4.11 -3.23 -0.81
CA SER A 29 -3.36 -2.16 -0.15
C SER A 29 -1.98 -2.73 0.19
N ALA A 30 -1.00 -2.52 -0.70
CA ALA A 30 0.37 -2.92 -0.43
C ALA A 30 0.82 -2.25 0.87
N SER A 31 1.19 -3.04 1.88
CA SER A 31 1.70 -2.51 3.14
C SER A 31 2.90 -1.58 2.85
N PRO A 32 2.99 -0.43 3.53
CA PRO A 32 4.10 0.48 3.33
C PRO A 32 5.43 -0.26 3.49
N LYS A 33 6.29 -0.20 2.48
CA LYS A 33 7.65 -0.74 2.59
C LYS A 33 8.44 0.19 3.50
N ILE A 34 8.62 -0.25 4.74
CA ILE A 34 9.52 0.37 5.71
C ILE A 34 10.92 -0.21 5.51
N GLY A 35 11.93 0.64 5.51
CA GLY A 35 13.33 0.20 5.45
C GLY A 35 14.23 1.10 6.27
N LEU A 36 15.08 0.50 7.10
CA LEU A 36 16.14 1.20 7.82
C LEU A 36 17.49 0.70 7.31
N THR A 37 18.37 1.62 6.95
CA THR A 37 19.72 1.30 6.47
C THR A 37 20.73 2.12 7.23
N LYS A 38 21.71 1.45 7.87
CA LYS A 38 22.85 2.14 8.49
C LYS A 38 23.73 2.72 7.38
N VAL A 39 24.01 4.02 7.44
CA VAL A 39 24.83 4.74 6.46
C VAL A 39 26.24 4.96 6.99
N ALA A 40 26.35 5.33 8.27
CA ALA A 40 27.60 5.50 8.99
C ALA A 40 27.39 5.20 10.48
N GLU A 41 28.42 5.42 11.30
CA GLU A 41 28.24 5.44 12.76
C GLU A 41 27.20 6.50 13.14
N ASN A 42 26.19 6.08 13.90
CA ASN A 42 25.08 6.92 14.35
C ASN A 42 24.25 7.64 13.26
N VAL A 43 24.41 7.28 11.98
CA VAL A 43 23.64 7.85 10.87
C VAL A 43 22.88 6.75 10.13
N TYR A 44 21.57 6.94 9.97
CA TYR A 44 20.68 5.99 9.32
C TYR A 44 19.81 6.68 8.27
N SER A 45 19.50 5.94 7.21
CA SER A 45 18.49 6.28 6.23
C SER A 45 17.21 5.51 6.54
N PHE A 46 16.11 6.21 6.80
CA PHE A 46 14.78 5.64 6.99
C PHE A 46 13.92 5.86 5.74
N LYS A 47 13.41 4.78 5.15
CA LYS A 47 12.53 4.79 3.98
C LYS A 47 11.11 4.41 4.37
N TYR A 48 10.16 5.26 4.00
CA TYR A 48 8.73 4.97 4.05
C TYR A 48 8.13 5.20 2.65
N PHE A 49 7.78 4.12 1.96
CA PHE A 49 7.31 4.17 0.58
C PHE A 49 8.34 4.84 -0.37
N ILE A 50 8.06 6.04 -0.90
CA ILE A 50 8.99 6.81 -1.74
C ILE A 50 9.80 7.85 -0.95
N HIS A 51 9.45 8.10 0.32
CA HIS A 51 10.11 9.09 1.15
C HIS A 51 11.34 8.51 1.83
N ARG A 52 12.39 9.32 1.96
CA ARG A 52 13.64 8.92 2.61
C ARG A 52 14.11 10.05 3.51
N ASN A 53 14.27 9.71 4.78
CA ASN A 53 14.61 10.60 5.88
C ASN A 53 16.00 10.20 6.40
N MET A 54 16.76 11.15 6.95
CA MET A 54 17.99 10.87 7.66
C MET A 54 17.73 10.93 9.17
N ILE A 55 18.26 9.94 9.88
CA ILE A 55 18.24 9.86 11.33
C ILE A 55 19.69 9.96 11.80
N VAL A 56 19.97 10.93 12.66
CA VAL A 56 21.27 11.07 13.34
C VAL A 56 21.04 10.91 14.83
N ILE A 57 21.81 10.01 15.45
CA ILE A 57 21.71 9.70 16.88
C ILE A 57 22.94 10.29 17.60
N SER A 58 22.73 10.91 18.74
CA SER A 58 23.80 11.33 19.65
C SER A 58 23.39 11.03 21.10
N ASP A 59 24.33 11.20 22.03
CA ASP A 59 24.08 11.01 23.46
C ASP A 59 23.07 12.05 24.01
N GLU A 60 22.93 13.18 23.33
CA GLU A 60 22.01 14.27 23.69
C GLU A 60 20.61 14.10 23.09
N GLY A 61 20.48 13.28 22.04
CA GLY A 61 19.18 13.05 21.41
C GLY A 61 19.24 12.54 19.97
N VAL A 62 18.14 12.75 19.25
CA VAL A 62 17.97 12.27 17.87
C VAL A 62 17.54 13.42 16.97
N ILE A 63 18.25 13.61 15.86
CA ILE A 63 17.82 14.48 14.76
C ILE A 63 17.14 13.62 13.71
N LEU A 64 15.88 13.92 13.42
CA LEU A 64 15.18 13.43 12.24
C LEU A 64 15.08 14.57 11.24
N THR A 65 15.65 14.39 10.04
CA THR A 65 15.32 15.25 8.91
C THR A 65 13.97 14.81 8.35
N ASP A 66 13.32 15.68 7.55
CA ASP A 66 11.96 15.53 7.01
C ASP A 66 10.82 15.85 8.00
N PRO A 67 9.61 16.19 7.52
CA PRO A 67 9.08 16.06 6.15
C PRO A 67 9.45 17.22 5.20
N MET A 68 9.80 16.88 3.95
CA MET A 68 9.99 17.84 2.85
C MET A 68 8.83 18.85 2.66
N ASN A 69 7.60 18.48 3.03
CA ASN A 69 6.43 19.37 3.04
C ASN A 69 5.30 18.86 3.96
N ALA A 70 4.29 19.69 4.20
CA ALA A 70 3.14 19.36 5.05
C ALA A 70 2.34 18.13 4.60
N LYS A 71 2.32 17.80 3.30
CA LYS A 71 1.68 16.57 2.80
C LYS A 71 2.47 15.34 3.26
N ALA A 72 3.79 15.37 3.14
CA ALA A 72 4.66 14.30 3.65
C ALA A 72 4.57 14.19 5.19
N ALA A 73 4.40 15.32 5.90
CA ALA A 73 4.19 15.33 7.35
C ALA A 73 2.97 14.49 7.77
N LYS A 74 1.84 14.69 7.10
CA LYS A 74 0.61 13.93 7.36
C LYS A 74 0.78 12.44 7.13
N MET A 75 1.63 12.04 6.17
CA MET A 75 1.91 10.63 5.88
C MET A 75 2.83 9.96 6.91
N MET A 76 3.60 10.74 7.68
CA MET A 76 4.48 10.20 8.73
C MET A 76 3.77 10.05 10.08
N LEU A 77 2.62 10.70 10.29
CA LEU A 77 1.84 10.68 11.53
C LEU A 77 0.66 9.70 11.52
N ALA A 78 0.39 9.05 10.38
CA ALA A 78 -0.72 8.11 10.17
C ALA A 78 -0.21 6.67 10.23
#